data_AF-A0A2N2IUT4-F1
#
_entry.id   AF-A0A2N2IUT4-F1
#
_cell.length_a   1.000
_cell.length_b   1.000
_cell.length_c   1.000
_cell.angle_alpha   90.00
_cell.angle_beta   90.00
_cell.angle_gamma   90.00
#
_symmetry.space_group_name_H-M   'P 1'
#
loop_
_entity.id
_entity.type
_entity.pdbx_description
1 polymer ?
#
loop_
_entity_poly.entity_id
_entity_poly.type
_entity_poly.pdbx_seq_one_letter_code
_entity_poly.pdbx_strand_id
1 'polypeptide(L)'
;MARSGGERGIIARIRQAAGSSDDLVIGIGDDCAVYRTTQGRVSLVTTDTMVAGVHFDSAWHPPHALGRKAASVNISDIAAMGGLP
;
A
#
# COMPACT_ATOMS: atom_id res chain seq x y z
N MET A 1 -5.56 -18.32 24.79
CA MET A 1 -5.28 -16.87 24.65
C MET A 1 -5.45 -16.50 23.19
N ALA A 2 -6.56 -15.86 22.83
CA ALA A 2 -6.84 -15.46 21.45
C ALA A 2 -5.75 -14.51 20.96
N ARG A 3 -5.00 -14.91 19.93
CA ARG A 3 -4.04 -14.04 19.25
C ARG A 3 -4.82 -12.85 18.71
N SER A 4 -4.50 -11.66 19.17
CA SER A 4 -5.11 -10.39 18.78
C SER A 4 -5.26 -10.28 17.25
N GLY A 5 -6.48 -10.44 16.73
CA GLY A 5 -7.00 -9.96 15.43
C GLY A 5 -6.31 -10.27 14.10
N GLY A 6 -5.18 -10.99 14.06
CA GLY A 6 -4.41 -11.19 12.82
C GLY A 6 -3.96 -9.87 12.18
N GLU A 7 -3.85 -9.83 10.85
CA GLU A 7 -3.49 -8.63 10.08
C GLU A 7 -4.44 -7.45 10.40
N ARG A 8 -5.76 -7.69 10.40
CA ARG A 8 -6.76 -6.67 10.70
C ARG A 8 -6.58 -6.06 12.09
N GLY A 9 -6.17 -6.87 13.07
CA GLY A 9 -5.84 -6.41 14.42
C GLY A 9 -4.61 -5.48 14.45
N ILE A 10 -3.62 -5.75 13.61
CA ILE A 10 -2.43 -4.89 13.47
C ILE A 10 -2.80 -3.58 12.78
N ILE A 11 -3.57 -3.64 11.67
CA ILE A 11 -4.06 -2.43 10.97
C ILE A 11 -4.86 -1.54 11.92
N ALA A 12 -5.74 -2.11 12.73
CA ALA A 12 -6.52 -1.35 13.72
C ALA A 12 -5.61 -0.64 14.74
N ARG A 13 -4.55 -1.29 15.21
CA ARG A 13 -3.56 -0.70 16.12
C ARG A 13 -2.77 0.42 15.46
N ILE A 14 -2.33 0.24 14.21
CA ILE A 14 -1.64 1.29 13.44
C ILE A 14 -2.58 2.49 13.25
N ARG A 15 -3.84 2.26 12.88
CA ARG A 15 -4.84 3.33 12.74
C ARG A 15 -5.02 4.13 14.03
N GLN A 16 -5.00 3.48 15.19
CA GLN A 16 -5.09 4.15 16.49
C GLN A 16 -3.83 4.95 16.85
N ALA A 17 -2.66 4.50 16.40
CA ALA A 17 -1.38 5.14 16.69
C ALA A 17 -0.98 6.21 15.65
N ALA A 18 -1.52 6.15 14.44
CA ALA A 18 -1.23 7.10 13.38
C ALA A 18 -1.80 8.49 13.72
N GLY A 19 -1.02 9.53 13.43
CA GLY A 19 -1.48 10.92 13.52
C GLY A 19 -2.41 11.30 12.38
N SER A 20 -3.01 12.48 12.48
CA SER A 20 -3.77 13.12 11.41
C SER A 20 -2.97 14.27 10.78
N SER A 21 -3.30 14.62 9.55
CA SER A 21 -2.82 15.82 8.86
C SER A 21 -3.98 16.46 8.12
N ASP A 22 -4.03 17.79 8.07
CA ASP A 22 -5.05 18.52 7.31
C ASP A 22 -4.92 18.30 5.79
N ASP A 23 -3.74 17.91 5.34
CA ASP A 23 -3.47 17.55 3.94
C ASP A 23 -3.83 16.09 3.63
N LEU A 24 -4.14 15.26 4.62
CA LEU A 24 -4.56 13.87 4.41
C LEU A 24 -6.06 13.84 4.04
N VAL A 25 -6.36 13.49 2.80
CA VAL A 25 -7.73 13.43 2.28
C VAL A 25 -8.36 12.05 2.54
N ILE A 26 -7.60 10.97 2.28
CA ILE A 26 -7.99 9.60 2.57
C ILE A 26 -6.82 8.92 3.29
N GLY A 27 -7.07 8.47 4.51
CA GLY A 27 -6.11 7.76 5.35
C GLY A 27 -6.25 6.24 5.24
N ILE A 28 -5.83 5.54 6.30
CA ILE A 28 -5.87 4.07 6.39
C ILE A 28 -7.28 3.55 6.08
N GLY A 29 -7.38 2.46 5.32
CA GLY A 29 -8.64 1.73 5.08
C GLY A 29 -9.09 1.64 3.63
N ASP A 30 -8.30 2.19 2.71
CA ASP A 30 -8.50 2.10 1.26
C ASP A 30 -7.22 1.56 0.60
N ASP A 31 -7.23 1.38 -0.72
CA ASP A 31 -6.10 0.79 -1.47
C ASP A 31 -4.83 1.66 -1.44
N CYS A 32 -4.95 2.98 -1.35
CA CYS A 32 -3.81 3.86 -1.10
C CYS A 32 -4.20 5.15 -0.35
N ALA A 33 -3.19 5.86 0.18
CA ALA A 33 -3.41 7.14 0.85
C ALA A 33 -3.51 8.29 -0.17
N VAL A 34 -4.39 9.26 0.11
CA VAL A 34 -4.59 10.45 -0.73
C VAL A 34 -4.16 11.70 0.04
N TYR A 35 -3.26 12.48 -0.55
CA TYR A 35 -2.73 13.72 0.02
C TYR A 35 -2.99 14.92 -0.88
N ARG A 36 -3.31 16.06 -0.26
CA ARG A 36 -3.35 17.36 -0.93
C ARG A 36 -1.93 17.88 -1.11
N THR A 37 -1.49 18.04 -2.36
CA THR A 37 -0.11 18.46 -2.69
C THR A 37 -0.06 19.68 -3.59
N THR A 38 -1.02 19.82 -4.51
CA THR A 38 -1.13 20.96 -5.43
C THR A 38 -2.59 21.40 -5.52
N GLN A 39 -2.84 22.69 -5.69
CA GLN A 39 -4.22 23.17 -5.86
C GLN A 39 -4.90 22.49 -7.06
N GLY A 40 -6.10 21.92 -6.81
CA GLY A 40 -6.88 21.21 -7.82
C GLY A 40 -6.40 19.80 -8.16
N ARG A 41 -5.38 19.27 -7.48
CA ARG A 41 -4.91 17.88 -7.63
C ARG A 41 -4.61 17.24 -6.27
N VAL A 42 -4.54 15.92 -6.27
CA VAL A 42 -4.10 15.12 -5.12
C VAL A 42 -2.98 14.19 -5.57
N SER A 43 -2.12 13.82 -4.63
CA SER A 43 -1.14 12.76 -4.80
C SER A 43 -1.63 11.50 -4.12
N LEU A 44 -1.36 10.36 -4.76
CA LEU A 44 -1.67 9.04 -4.25
C LEU A 44 -0.38 8.36 -3.83
N VAL A 45 -0.40 7.68 -2.68
CA VAL A 45 0.77 7.00 -2.11
C VAL A 45 0.37 5.62 -1.62
N THR A 46 0.98 4.60 -2.20
CA THR A 46 0.91 3.21 -1.73
C THR A 46 2.31 2.67 -1.47
N THR A 47 2.40 1.59 -0.71
CA THR A 47 3.63 0.85 -0.53
C THR A 47 3.33 -0.62 -0.28
N ASP A 48 4.06 -1.49 -0.98
CA ASP A 48 3.91 -2.93 -0.88
C ASP A 48 5.27 -3.61 -0.71
N THR A 49 5.28 -4.70 0.05
CA THR A 49 6.50 -5.49 0.31
C THR A 49 6.42 -6.88 -0.30
N MET A 50 7.42 -7.24 -1.10
CA MET A 50 7.54 -8.59 -1.69
C MET A 50 8.53 -9.44 -0.89
N VAL A 51 8.05 -10.53 -0.31
CA VAL A 51 8.84 -11.47 0.52
C VAL A 51 9.06 -12.80 -0.22
N ALA A 52 10.31 -13.26 -0.28
CA ALA A 52 10.68 -14.54 -0.89
C ALA A 52 10.02 -15.72 -0.16
N GLY A 53 9.58 -16.74 -0.89
CA GLY A 53 8.84 -17.88 -0.36
C GLY A 53 7.37 -17.61 -0.02
N VAL A 54 6.92 -16.34 -0.10
CA VAL A 54 5.52 -15.94 0.08
C VAL A 54 4.97 -15.35 -1.22
N HIS A 55 5.61 -14.32 -1.74
CA HIS A 55 5.15 -13.56 -2.91
C HIS A 55 5.88 -13.94 -4.20
N PHE A 56 7.11 -14.43 -4.08
CA PHE A 56 7.91 -14.88 -5.21
C PHE A 56 8.89 -15.97 -4.77
N ASP A 57 9.44 -16.66 -5.76
CA ASP A 57 10.50 -17.65 -5.60
C ASP A 57 11.61 -17.34 -6.60
N SER A 58 12.84 -17.14 -6.11
CA SER A 58 14.01 -16.79 -6.92
C SER A 58 14.44 -17.89 -7.90
N ALA A 59 14.03 -19.14 -7.69
CA ALA A 59 14.29 -20.22 -8.64
C ALA A 59 13.40 -20.11 -9.90
N TRP A 60 12.22 -19.49 -9.78
CA TRP A 60 11.24 -19.40 -10.87
C TRP A 60 11.03 -17.97 -11.39
N HIS A 61 11.39 -16.96 -10.61
CA HIS A 61 11.21 -15.55 -10.95
C HIS A 61 12.57 -14.87 -11.16
N PRO A 62 13.00 -14.67 -12.43
CA PRO A 62 14.18 -13.86 -12.72
C PRO A 62 14.06 -12.45 -12.12
N PRO A 63 15.17 -11.80 -11.75
CA PRO A 63 15.14 -10.48 -11.10
C PRO A 63 14.34 -9.42 -11.85
N HIS A 64 14.40 -9.40 -13.18
CA HIS A 64 13.62 -8.47 -13.99
C HIS A 64 12.10 -8.72 -13.90
N ALA A 65 11.67 -9.98 -13.90
CA ALA A 65 10.26 -10.32 -13.75
C ALA A 65 9.74 -9.97 -12.34
N LEU A 66 10.59 -10.20 -11.31
CA LEU A 66 10.29 -9.78 -9.94
C LEU A 66 10.16 -8.25 -9.84
N GLY A 67 11.09 -7.49 -10.44
CA GLY A 67 11.03 -6.02 -10.46
C GLY A 67 9.75 -5.50 -11.12
N ARG A 68 9.35 -6.11 -12.25
CA ARG A 68 8.06 -5.80 -12.90
C ARG A 68 6.88 -6.08 -11.98
N LYS A 69 6.85 -7.26 -11.33
CA LYS A 69 5.77 -7.60 -10.39
C LYS A 69 5.70 -6.61 -9.22
N ALA A 70 6.85 -6.26 -8.62
CA ALA A 70 6.93 -5.32 -7.52
C ALA A 70 6.42 -3.92 -7.88
N ALA A 71 6.67 -3.45 -9.10
CA ALA A 71 6.09 -2.21 -9.60
C ALA A 71 4.58 -2.37 -9.90
N SER A 72 4.18 -3.45 -10.55
CA SER A 72 2.80 -3.68 -10.99
C SER A 72 1.80 -3.76 -9.83
N VAL A 73 2.17 -4.31 -8.67
CA VAL A 73 1.26 -4.34 -7.50
C VAL A 73 0.93 -2.94 -7.01
N ASN A 74 1.94 -2.09 -6.79
CA ASN A 74 1.73 -0.70 -6.36
C ASN A 74 0.99 0.12 -7.44
N ILE A 75 1.32 -0.06 -8.72
CA ILE A 75 0.61 0.60 -9.83
C ILE A 75 -0.87 0.23 -9.86
N SER A 76 -1.20 -1.02 -9.50
CA SER A 76 -2.58 -1.50 -9.43
C SER A 76 -3.38 -0.74 -8.38
N ASP A 77 -2.85 -0.52 -7.19
CA ASP A 77 -3.55 0.23 -6.12
C ASP A 77 -3.83 1.67 -6.53
N ILE A 78 -2.84 2.32 -7.17
CA ILE A 78 -3.00 3.69 -7.68
C ILE A 78 -4.10 3.73 -8.74
N ALA A 79 -4.13 2.77 -9.67
CA ALA A 79 -5.16 2.68 -10.69
C ALA A 79 -6.55 2.37 -10.11
N ALA A 80 -6.64 1.53 -9.08
CA ALA A 80 -7.89 1.22 -8.38
C ALA A 80 -8.52 2.48 -7.76
N MET A 81 -7.68 3.41 -7.30
CA MET A 81 -8.09 4.71 -6.77
C MET A 81 -8.34 5.78 -7.85
N GLY A 82 -8.39 5.39 -9.13
CA GLY A 82 -8.59 6.31 -10.27
C GLY A 82 -7.38 7.19 -10.57
N GLY A 83 -6.22 6.84 -10.02
CA GLY A 83 -4.95 7.53 -10.20
C GLY A 83 -4.31 7.30 -11.56
N LEU A 84 -3.50 8.27 -11.99
CA LEU A 84 -2.53 8.11 -13.06
C LEU A 84 -1.14 7.92 -12.44
N PRO A 85 -0.54 6.71 -12.53
CA PRO A 85 0.80 6.43 -12.00
C PRO A 85 1.93 7.03 -12.84
#